data_AF-A0A2X2JNU8-F1
#
_entry.id   AF-A0A2X2JNU8-F1
#
_cell.length_a   1.000
_cell.length_b   1.000
_cell.length_c   1.000
_cell.angle_alpha   90.00
_cell.angle_beta   90.00
_cell.angle_gamma   90.00
#
_symmetry.space_group_name_H-M   'P 1'
#
loop_
_entity.id
_entity.type
_entity.pdbx_description
1 polymer ?
#
loop_
_entity_poly.entity_id
_entity_poly.type
_entity_poly.pdbx_seq_one_letter_code
_entity_poly.pdbx_strand_id
1 'polypeptide(L)'
;MSMMLSSTTFASSLPLLAPSALKGHWQLNDAEGKAAACEVELSDELIEGTNAYRFTASAQCLQPLALAELPVAWRPTPDGMTLTNADGSMVAFLALTAPKRYEVINHHGKPRFTLTPRQ
;
A
#
# COMPACT_ATOMS: atom_id res chain seq x y z
N MET A 1 21.01 18.53 -45.94
CA MET A 1 19.83 17.72 -45.53
C MET A 1 20.06 17.27 -44.10
N SER A 2 19.46 17.94 -43.12
CA SER A 2 19.53 17.52 -41.71
C SER A 2 18.39 16.55 -41.45
N MET A 3 18.70 15.31 -41.09
CA MET A 3 17.70 14.36 -40.58
C MET A 3 17.39 14.74 -39.13
N MET A 4 16.22 15.31 -38.90
CA MET A 4 15.66 15.43 -37.55
C MET A 4 15.21 14.03 -37.13
N LEU A 5 15.95 13.37 -36.23
CA LEU A 5 15.46 12.17 -35.56
C LEU A 5 14.42 12.60 -34.53
N SER A 6 13.15 12.44 -34.87
CA SER A 6 12.06 12.56 -33.90
C SER A 6 12.08 11.33 -32.99
N SER A 7 12.71 11.46 -31.82
CA SER A 7 12.67 10.46 -30.77
C SER A 7 11.23 10.35 -30.25
N THR A 8 10.48 9.34 -30.68
CA THR A 8 9.19 9.02 -30.06
C THR A 8 9.47 8.36 -28.72
N THR A 9 9.36 9.11 -27.62
CA THR A 9 9.31 8.54 -26.28
C THR A 9 7.93 7.89 -26.10
N PHE A 10 7.88 6.57 -25.99
CA PHE A 10 6.67 5.88 -25.56
C PHE A 10 6.48 6.14 -24.06
N ALA A 11 5.53 7.00 -23.71
CA ALA A 11 5.04 7.07 -22.33
C ALA A 11 4.33 5.73 -22.02
N SER A 12 4.91 4.93 -21.13
CA SER A 12 4.26 3.73 -20.61
C SER A 12 3.62 4.04 -19.26
N SER A 13 2.38 3.62 -19.06
CA SER A 13 1.67 3.75 -17.79
C SER A 13 1.82 2.47 -16.97
N LEU A 14 1.88 2.62 -15.64
CA LEU A 14 1.80 1.48 -14.73
C LEU A 14 0.34 1.00 -14.65
N PRO A 15 0.08 -0.31 -14.70
CA PRO A 15 -1.26 -0.85 -14.56
C PRO A 15 -1.77 -0.64 -13.13
N LEU A 16 -3.04 -0.23 -12.99
CA LEU A 16 -3.72 -0.21 -11.71
C LEU A 16 -4.35 -1.57 -11.44
N LEU A 17 -3.93 -2.23 -10.37
CA LEU A 17 -4.53 -3.51 -9.96
C LEU A 17 -5.94 -3.29 -9.39
N ALA A 18 -6.86 -4.18 -9.75
CA ALA A 18 -8.18 -4.21 -9.16
C ALA A 18 -8.12 -4.67 -7.69
N PRO A 19 -8.98 -4.16 -6.80
CA PRO A 19 -9.00 -4.56 -5.39
C PRO A 19 -9.20 -6.07 -5.18
N SER A 20 -10.01 -6.69 -6.02
CA SER A 20 -10.27 -8.13 -6.01
C SER A 20 -9.02 -8.99 -6.27
N ALA A 21 -7.98 -8.43 -6.90
CA ALA A 21 -6.70 -9.10 -7.12
C ALA A 21 -5.76 -9.05 -5.90
N LEU A 22 -6.05 -8.16 -4.94
CA LEU A 22 -5.23 -7.92 -3.75
C LEU A 22 -5.94 -8.28 -2.44
N LYS A 23 -7.24 -8.54 -2.46
CA LYS A 23 -7.97 -8.96 -1.27
C LYS A 23 -7.43 -10.25 -0.66
N GLY A 24 -7.59 -10.40 0.65
CA GLY A 24 -7.19 -11.57 1.41
C GLY A 24 -6.45 -11.21 2.69
N HIS A 25 -5.76 -12.20 3.26
CA HIS A 25 -4.96 -12.04 4.47
C HIS A 25 -3.51 -11.71 4.13
N TRP A 26 -3.01 -10.71 4.83
CA TRP A 26 -1.68 -10.17 4.68
C TRP A 26 -1.02 -10.09 6.06
N GLN A 27 0.29 -9.95 6.05
CA GLN A 27 1.08 -9.77 7.23
C GLN A 27 1.97 -8.56 7.07
N LEU A 28 1.87 -7.66 8.04
CA LEU A 28 2.70 -6.48 8.17
C LEU A 28 3.85 -6.79 9.14
N ASN A 29 5.05 -6.78 8.62
CA ASN A 29 6.28 -7.09 9.35
C ASN A 29 7.12 -5.84 9.55
N ASP A 30 7.70 -5.67 10.73
CA ASP A 30 8.75 -4.69 10.96
C ASP A 30 10.02 -5.13 10.23
N ALA A 31 10.59 -4.23 9.41
CA ALA A 31 11.78 -4.52 8.63
C ALA A 31 13.01 -4.80 9.51
N GLU A 32 13.02 -4.27 10.75
CA GLU A 32 14.08 -4.53 11.73
C GLU A 32 13.80 -5.75 12.62
N GLY A 33 12.63 -6.38 12.49
CA GLY A 33 12.23 -7.56 13.27
C GLY A 33 12.08 -7.31 14.78
N LYS A 34 11.89 -6.06 15.20
CA LYS A 34 11.74 -5.67 16.62
C LYS A 34 10.28 -5.70 17.08
N ALA A 35 9.33 -5.52 16.17
CA ALA A 35 7.91 -5.69 16.45
C ALA A 35 7.38 -7.05 15.98
N ALA A 36 6.39 -7.57 16.68
CA ALA A 36 5.67 -8.77 16.26
C ALA A 36 4.97 -8.54 14.91
N ALA A 37 4.88 -9.59 14.11
CA ALA A 37 4.14 -9.57 12.86
C ALA A 37 2.66 -9.24 13.10
N CYS A 38 2.12 -8.37 12.26
CA CYS A 38 0.77 -7.87 12.40
C CYS A 38 -0.15 -8.44 11.30
N GLU A 39 -1.21 -9.13 11.72
CA GLU A 39 -2.20 -9.70 10.81
C GLU A 39 -3.14 -8.61 10.28
N VAL A 40 -3.30 -8.59 8.96
CA VAL A 40 -4.08 -7.61 8.22
C VAL A 40 -5.01 -8.32 7.26
N GLU A 41 -6.24 -7.83 7.13
CA GLU A 41 -7.15 -8.23 6.07
C GLU A 41 -7.43 -7.05 5.13
N LEU A 42 -7.25 -7.32 3.85
CA LEU A 42 -7.67 -6.44 2.77
C LEU A 42 -8.96 -7.01 2.18
N SER A 43 -10.07 -6.31 2.34
CA SER A 43 -11.34 -6.67 1.69
C SER A 43 -11.53 -5.85 0.41
N ASP A 44 -12.35 -6.35 -0.53
CA ASP A 44 -12.85 -5.59 -1.69
C ASP A 44 -14.23 -4.96 -1.45
N GLU A 45 -14.69 -4.92 -0.20
CA GLU A 45 -15.88 -4.17 0.23
C GLU A 45 -15.59 -2.67 0.25
N LEU A 46 -16.33 -1.90 -0.55
CA LEU A 46 -16.20 -0.45 -0.64
C LEU A 46 -16.69 0.23 0.65
N ILE A 47 -15.94 1.22 1.15
CA ILE A 47 -16.42 2.12 2.21
C ILE A 47 -17.24 3.24 1.55
N GLU A 48 -18.54 3.30 1.86
CA GLU A 48 -19.47 4.29 1.32
C GLU A 48 -18.97 5.72 1.50
N GLY A 49 -19.17 6.56 0.49
CA GLY A 49 -18.71 7.96 0.50
C GLY A 49 -17.21 8.14 0.24
N THR A 50 -16.45 7.05 0.03
CA THR A 50 -15.02 7.08 -0.30
C THR A 50 -14.72 6.33 -1.60
N ASN A 51 -13.45 6.32 -2.01
CA ASN A 51 -12.91 5.46 -3.07
C ASN A 51 -11.98 4.37 -2.54
N ALA A 52 -12.16 3.98 -1.28
CA ALA A 52 -11.35 3.00 -0.56
C ALA A 52 -12.18 1.79 -0.12
N TYR A 53 -11.49 0.69 0.15
CA TYR A 53 -12.04 -0.61 0.51
C TYR A 53 -11.67 -0.96 1.94
N ARG A 54 -12.47 -1.79 2.60
CA ARG A 54 -12.28 -2.12 4.02
C ARG A 54 -10.89 -2.72 4.29
N PHE A 55 -10.20 -2.15 5.28
CA PHE A 55 -8.96 -2.62 5.84
C PHE A 55 -9.21 -3.03 7.30
N THR A 56 -8.70 -4.18 7.73
CA THR A 56 -8.90 -4.64 9.11
C THR A 56 -7.59 -5.15 9.71
N ALA A 57 -7.26 -4.61 10.88
CA ALA A 57 -6.16 -5.05 11.73
C ALA A 57 -6.48 -4.62 13.18
N SER A 58 -5.89 -5.26 14.18
CA SER A 58 -6.10 -4.80 15.55
C SER A 58 -5.32 -3.50 15.83
N ALA A 59 -5.88 -2.62 16.66
CA ALA A 59 -5.22 -1.35 16.99
C ALA A 59 -3.85 -1.56 17.66
N GLN A 60 -3.73 -2.56 18.52
CA GLN A 60 -2.49 -2.92 19.23
C GLN A 60 -1.39 -3.35 18.25
N CYS A 61 -1.78 -4.05 17.19
CA CYS A 61 -0.92 -4.59 16.14
C CYS A 61 -0.38 -3.48 15.24
N LEU A 62 -1.15 -2.42 15.01
CA LEU A 62 -0.74 -1.27 14.22
C LEU A 62 0.07 -0.24 15.02
N GLN A 63 0.03 -0.28 16.36
CA GLN A 63 0.71 0.68 17.23
C GLN A 63 2.20 0.91 16.90
N PRO A 64 3.01 -0.12 16.54
CA PRO A 64 4.42 0.06 16.16
C PRO A 64 4.64 0.94 14.92
N LEU A 65 3.65 1.04 14.02
CA LEU A 65 3.73 1.92 12.85
C LEU A 65 3.80 3.40 13.23
N ALA A 66 3.33 3.77 14.44
CA ALA A 66 3.23 5.15 14.90
C ALA A 66 2.48 6.05 13.90
N LEU A 67 1.37 5.54 13.36
CA LEU A 67 0.49 6.29 12.46
C LEU A 67 -0.23 7.40 13.25
N ALA A 68 -0.47 8.54 12.59
CA ALA A 68 -1.21 9.65 13.19
C ALA A 68 -2.67 9.27 13.50
N GLU A 69 -3.24 8.37 12.71
CA GLU A 69 -4.59 7.83 12.87
C GLU A 69 -4.59 6.34 12.52
N LEU A 70 -5.57 5.58 13.02
CA LEU A 70 -5.73 4.18 12.65
C LEU A 70 -6.42 4.07 11.28
N PRO A 71 -5.83 3.36 10.31
CA PRO A 71 -6.48 3.13 9.03
C PRO A 71 -7.62 2.13 9.19
N VAL A 72 -8.73 2.42 8.51
CA VAL A 72 -9.91 1.54 8.42
C VAL A 72 -10.21 1.12 6.99
N ALA A 73 -9.50 1.72 6.03
CA ALA A 73 -9.65 1.42 4.62
C ALA A 73 -8.31 1.47 3.87
N TRP A 74 -8.31 0.94 2.65
CA TRP A 74 -7.17 0.89 1.76
C TRP A 74 -7.60 1.08 0.31
N ARG A 75 -6.71 1.54 -0.56
CA ARG A 75 -6.93 1.57 -2.01
C ARG A 75 -5.63 1.28 -2.78
N PRO A 76 -5.70 0.52 -3.88
CA PRO A 76 -4.54 0.29 -4.72
C PRO A 76 -4.13 1.58 -5.45
N THR A 77 -2.84 1.73 -5.70
CA THR A 77 -2.28 2.69 -6.65
C THR A 77 -1.40 1.92 -7.66
N PRO A 78 -1.08 2.49 -8.85
CA PRO A 78 -0.24 1.79 -9.82
C PRO A 78 1.16 1.41 -9.30
N ASP A 79 1.64 2.16 -8.31
CA ASP A 79 2.96 2.06 -7.70
C ASP A 79 2.92 1.62 -6.23
N GLY A 80 1.76 1.16 -5.72
CA GLY A 80 1.62 0.89 -4.30
C GLY A 80 0.19 0.74 -3.80
N MET A 81 0.00 1.18 -2.57
CA MET A 81 -1.27 1.15 -1.86
C MET A 81 -1.33 2.30 -0.86
N THR A 82 -2.49 2.93 -0.74
CA THR A 82 -2.76 3.92 0.30
C THR A 82 -3.63 3.29 1.38
N LEU A 83 -3.24 3.42 2.64
CA LEU A 83 -4.13 3.21 3.78
C LEU A 83 -4.81 4.53 4.12
N THR A 84 -6.12 4.49 4.37
CA THR A 84 -6.93 5.67 4.65
C THR A 84 -7.69 5.54 5.95
N ASN A 85 -8.06 6.69 6.51
CA ASN A 85 -9.02 6.76 7.60
C ASN A 85 -10.46 6.60 7.06
N ALA A 86 -11.45 6.83 7.92
CA ALA A 86 -12.86 6.63 7.60
C ALA A 86 -13.42 7.66 6.58
N ASP A 87 -12.80 8.84 6.47
CA ASP A 87 -13.22 9.88 5.54
C ASP A 87 -12.56 9.73 4.14
N GLY A 88 -11.60 8.81 4.00
CA GLY A 88 -10.85 8.57 2.76
C GLY A 88 -9.52 9.34 2.66
N SER A 89 -9.15 10.11 3.67
CA SER A 89 -7.85 10.78 3.77
C SER A 89 -6.72 9.78 4.00
N MET A 90 -5.56 10.08 3.43
CA MET A 90 -4.38 9.24 3.53
C MET A 90 -3.85 9.21 4.97
N VAL A 91 -3.65 8.01 5.49
CA VAL A 91 -2.96 7.74 6.76
C VAL A 91 -1.52 7.29 6.49
N ALA A 92 -1.33 6.41 5.51
CA ALA A 92 -0.02 5.91 5.12
C ALA A 92 0.00 5.51 3.64
N PHE A 93 1.19 5.58 3.04
CA PHE A 93 1.46 5.03 1.71
C PHE A 93 2.44 3.87 1.82
N LEU A 94 2.15 2.77 1.13
CA LEU A 94 3.01 1.61 1.01
C LEU A 94 3.42 1.45 -0.46
N ALA A 95 4.70 1.63 -0.76
CA ALA A 95 5.24 1.52 -2.11
C ALA A 95 5.33 0.06 -2.55
N LEU A 96 4.96 -0.25 -3.79
CA LEU A 96 5.14 -1.57 -4.40
C LEU A 96 6.61 -1.74 -4.81
N THR A 97 7.38 -2.53 -4.05
CA THR A 97 8.83 -2.71 -4.29
C THR A 97 9.18 -4.04 -4.92
N ALA A 98 8.27 -5.03 -4.85
CA ALA A 98 8.33 -6.28 -5.60
C ALA A 98 6.91 -6.84 -5.79
N PRO A 99 6.69 -7.86 -6.64
CA PRO A 99 5.38 -8.48 -6.79
C PRO A 99 4.78 -8.89 -5.44
N LYS A 100 3.60 -8.31 -5.11
CA LYS A 100 2.91 -8.49 -3.82
C LYS A 100 3.77 -8.15 -2.59
N ARG A 101 4.73 -7.23 -2.72
CA ARG A 101 5.51 -6.71 -1.59
C ARG A 101 5.35 -5.20 -1.53
N TYR A 102 4.70 -4.73 -0.47
CA TYR A 102 4.46 -3.31 -0.24
C TYR A 102 5.23 -2.83 0.98
N GLU A 103 5.86 -1.65 0.90
CA GLU A 103 6.74 -1.17 1.96
C GLU A 103 6.42 0.26 2.39
N VAL A 104 6.33 0.49 3.70
CA VAL A 104 6.37 1.83 4.26
C VAL A 104 7.83 2.27 4.29
N ILE A 105 8.18 3.24 3.47
CA ILE A 105 9.53 3.80 3.39
C ILE A 105 9.65 4.96 4.36
N ASN A 106 10.68 4.96 5.20
CA ASN A 106 10.96 6.07 6.12
C ASN A 106 11.60 7.27 5.38
N HIS A 107 11.77 8.38 6.07
CA HIS A 107 12.37 9.61 5.51
C HIS A 107 13.84 9.45 5.06
N HIS A 108 14.50 8.34 5.39
CA HIS A 108 15.83 7.99 4.92
C HIS A 108 15.83 7.06 3.70
N GLY A 109 14.66 6.76 3.12
CA GLY A 109 14.55 5.87 1.97
C GLY A 109 14.68 4.37 2.31
N LYS A 110 14.61 3.99 3.59
CA LYS A 110 14.68 2.59 4.02
C LYS A 110 13.30 2.03 4.35
N PRO A 111 13.02 0.75 4.06
CA PRO A 111 11.82 0.09 4.54
C PRO A 111 11.76 0.11 6.06
N ARG A 112 10.62 0.54 6.60
CA ARG A 112 10.30 0.44 8.03
C ARG A 112 9.34 -0.73 8.28
N PHE A 113 8.34 -0.87 7.41
CA PHE A 113 7.41 -1.99 7.46
C PHE A 113 7.24 -2.60 6.08
N THR A 114 6.96 -3.89 6.04
CA THR A 114 6.65 -4.63 4.83
C THR A 114 5.33 -5.36 4.98
N LEU A 115 4.40 -5.13 4.05
CA LEU A 115 3.17 -5.88 3.89
C LEU A 115 3.34 -6.95 2.80
N THR A 116 3.14 -8.22 3.15
CA THR A 116 3.23 -9.37 2.24
C THR A 116 2.03 -10.31 2.43
N PRO A 117 1.61 -11.07 1.41
CA PRO A 117 0.53 -12.04 1.55
C PRO A 117 0.89 -13.05 2.63
N ARG A 118 -0.09 -13.44 3.43
CA ARG A 118 0.06 -14.58 4.33
C ARG A 118 0.04 -15.86 3.49
N GLN A 119 1.01 -16.75 3.74
CA GLN A 119 1.07 -18.08 3.10
C GLN A 119 -0.04 -19.00 3.62
#